data_AF-A0A382S5S9-F1
#
_entry.id   AF-A0A382S5S9-F1
#
_cell.length_a   1.000
_cell.length_b   1.000
_cell.length_c   1.000
_cell.angle_alpha   90.00
_cell.angle_beta   90.00
_cell.angle_gamma   90.00
#
_symmetry.space_group_name_H-M   'P 1'
#
loop_
_entity.id
_entity.type
_entity.pdbx_description
1 polymer ?
#
loop_
_entity_poly.entity_id
_entity_poly.type
_entity_poly.pdbx_seq_one_letter_code
_entity_poly.pdbx_strand_id
1 'polypeptide(L)' 'MCGFLCLLHSEDFKKLSIKNISSNRVLSATQDSSGFVWLGTDEGLNRYDGHSNKVYRSNIFDDKTISGNRVW' A
#
# COMPACT_ATOMS: atom_id res chain seq x y z
N MET A 1 -37.36 -22.93 16.52
CA MET A 1 -36.09 -23.46 17.05
C MET A 1 -34.98 -22.88 16.20
N CYS A 2 -34.13 -22.06 16.83
CA CYS A 2 -32.92 -21.45 16.27
C CYS A 2 -31.82 -22.53 16.16
N GLY A 3 -30.95 -22.47 15.15
CA GLY A 3 -29.75 -23.30 15.11
C GLY A 3 -29.02 -23.22 13.76
N PHE A 4 -27.81 -22.64 13.78
CA PHE A 4 -26.89 -22.31 12.68
C PHE A 4 -27.28 -21.03 11.89
N LEU A 5 -27.17 -19.80 12.42
CA LEU A 5 -25.98 -19.09 12.95
C LEU A 5 -24.78 -19.19 11.97
N CYS A 6 -24.69 -18.36 10.92
CA CYS A 6 -24.23 -16.96 10.84
C CYS A 6 -22.81 -16.88 10.24
N LEU A 7 -22.63 -15.95 9.28
CA LEU A 7 -21.35 -15.37 8.81
C LEU A 7 -20.52 -16.16 7.77
N LEU A 8 -21.05 -16.31 6.57
CA LEU A 8 -20.25 -15.99 5.39
C LEU A 8 -20.78 -14.64 4.89
N HIS A 9 -20.31 -13.53 5.49
CA HIS A 9 -20.49 -12.24 4.83
C HIS A 9 -19.80 -12.34 3.47
N SER A 10 -20.54 -12.04 2.42
CA SER A 10 -19.94 -11.59 1.17
C SER A 10 -19.13 -10.34 1.53
N GLU A 11 -17.80 -10.47 1.58
CA GLU A 11 -16.93 -9.31 1.79
C GLU A 11 -17.06 -8.39 0.57
N ASP A 12 -17.77 -7.27 0.73
CA ASP A 12 -17.87 -6.25 -0.29
C ASP A 12 -16.51 -5.55 -0.43
N PHE A 13 -15.74 -5.95 -1.45
CA PHE A 13 -14.47 -5.32 -1.75
C PHE A 13 -14.68 -3.92 -2.31
N LYS A 14 -14.21 -2.91 -1.56
CA LYS A 14 -14.14 -1.54 -2.08
C LYS A 14 -12.89 -1.38 -2.94
N LYS A 15 -13.08 -1.19 -4.24
CA LYS A 15 -11.98 -0.77 -5.12
C LYS A 15 -11.51 0.64 -4.72
N LEU A 16 -10.25 0.75 -4.34
CA LEU A 16 -9.57 2.02 -4.13
C LEU A 16 -8.64 2.31 -5.32
N SER A 17 -8.75 3.50 -5.90
CA SER A 17 -7.81 3.98 -6.92
C SER A 17 -6.92 5.06 -6.32
N ILE A 18 -5.69 4.69 -5.99
CA ILE A 18 -4.68 5.62 -5.48
C ILE A 18 -4.06 6.34 -6.68
N LYS A 19 -4.20 7.66 -6.75
CA LYS A 19 -3.53 8.47 -7.77
C LYS A 19 -2.02 8.52 -7.48
N ASN A 20 -1.21 8.62 -8.54
CA ASN A 20 0.25 8.77 -8.43
C ASN A 20 0.96 7.60 -7.72
N ILE A 21 0.53 6.36 -7.97
CA ILE A 21 1.28 5.17 -7.53
C ILE A 21 2.49 4.94 -8.44
N SER A 22 3.61 4.47 -7.87
CA SER A 22 4.85 4.26 -8.64
C SER A 22 4.78 3.11 -9.62
N SER A 23 3.97 2.08 -9.35
CA SER A 23 3.73 0.94 -10.22
C SER A 23 2.36 0.31 -9.91
N ASN A 24 1.79 -0.39 -10.89
CA ASN A 24 0.57 -1.17 -10.72
C ASN A 24 0.82 -2.55 -10.08
N ARG A 25 2.08 -2.93 -9.84
CA ARG A 25 2.47 -4.18 -9.17
C ARG A 25 2.91 -3.90 -7.74
N VAL A 26 2.01 -4.13 -6.78
CA VAL A 26 2.30 -4.09 -5.35
C VAL A 26 2.91 -5.42 -4.92
N LEU A 27 4.04 -5.36 -4.22
CA LEU A 27 4.78 -6.53 -3.71
C LEU A 27 4.55 -6.70 -2.21
N SER A 28 4.43 -5.59 -1.47
CA SER A 28 4.19 -5.61 -0.02
C SER A 28 3.31 -4.45 0.42
N ALA A 29 2.61 -4.64 1.53
CA ALA A 29 1.74 -3.64 2.13
C ALA A 29 1.76 -3.75 3.65
N THR A 30 1.81 -2.60 4.32
CA THR A 30 1.64 -2.50 5.79
C THR A 30 1.01 -1.16 6.17
N GLN A 31 0.51 -1.06 7.39
CA GLN A 31 0.03 0.20 7.97
C GLN A 31 0.86 0.53 9.21
N ASP A 32 1.30 1.79 9.34
CA ASP A 32 1.98 2.22 10.55
C ASP A 32 1.00 2.68 11.64
N SER A 33 1.53 2.92 12.85
CA SER A 33 0.74 3.34 14.01
C SER A 33 0.09 4.73 13.85
N SER A 34 0.55 5.52 12.88
CA SER A 34 -0.03 6.84 12.56
C SER A 34 -1.16 6.72 11.52
N GLY A 35 -1.43 5.51 11.03
CA GLY A 35 -2.48 5.22 10.06
C GLY A 35 -2.05 5.36 8.60
N PHE A 36 -0.78 5.66 8.30
CA PHE A 36 -0.32 5.69 6.92
C PHE A 36 -0.21 4.27 6.36
N VAL A 37 -0.68 4.10 5.13
CA VAL A 37 -0.53 2.84 4.38
C VAL A 37 0.75 2.93 3.56
N TRP A 38 1.63 1.96 3.77
CA TRP A 38 2.87 1.80 3.04
C TRP A 38 2.72 0.68 2.02
N LEU A 39 3.02 0.96 0.75
CA LEU A 39 2.97 -0.01 -0.33
C LEU A 39 4.34 -0.09 -1.00
N GLY A 40 5.01 -1.22 -0.84
CA GLY A 40 6.20 -1.58 -1.59
C GLY A 40 5.82 -2.04 -2.99
N THR A 41 6.42 -1.43 -4.00
CA THR A 41 6.24 -1.84 -5.40
C THR A 41 7.59 -2.23 -6.00
N ASP A 42 7.58 -2.65 -7.27
CA ASP A 42 8.82 -2.86 -8.02
C ASP A 42 9.50 -1.57 -8.50
N GLU A 43 8.85 -0.41 -8.41
CA GLU A 43 9.35 0.88 -8.93
C GLU A 43 9.37 2.03 -7.88
N GLY A 44 9.21 1.69 -6.60
CA GLY A 44 9.32 2.61 -5.48
C GLY A 44 8.50 2.21 -4.25
N LEU A 45 8.72 2.95 -3.17
CA LEU A 45 7.92 2.88 -1.94
C LEU A 45 6.85 3.97 -1.97
N ASN A 46 5.61 3.63 -1.65
CA ASN A 46 4.48 4.55 -1.65
C ASN A 46 3.97 4.71 -0.22
N ARG A 47 3.75 5.95 0.21
CA ARG A 47 3.06 6.25 1.48
C ARG A 47 1.76 6.98 1.18
N TYR A 48 0.65 6.33 1.51
CA TYR A 48 -0.70 6.81 1.29
C TYR A 48 -1.33 7.23 2.62
N ASP A 49 -1.95 8.42 2.64
CA ASP A 49 -2.56 9.02 3.84
C ASP A 49 -4.10 8.94 3.87
N GLY A 50 -4.71 8.21 2.94
CA GLY A 50 -6.17 8.18 2.74
C GLY A 50 -6.68 9.15 1.67
N HIS A 51 -5.85 10.08 1.19
CA HIS A 51 -6.20 11.08 0.18
C HIS A 51 -5.13 11.20 -0.91
N SER A 52 -3.86 11.28 -0.51
CA SER A 52 -2.71 11.55 -1.35
C SER A 52 -1.64 10.47 -1.22
N ASN A 53 -0.87 10.27 -2.28
CA ASN A 53 0.25 9.35 -2.29
C ASN A 53 1.58 10.09 -2.46
N LYS A 54 2.53 9.78 -1.56
CA LYS A 54 3.92 10.21 -1.68
C LYS A 54 4.77 9.03 -2.16
N VAL A 55 5.52 9.25 -3.23
CA VAL A 55 6.43 8.24 -3.81
C VAL A 55 7.86 8.51 -3.37
N TYR A 56 8.53 7.47 -2.89
CA TYR A 56 9.95 7.46 -2.57
C TYR A 56 10.65 6.55 -3.59
N ARG A 57 11.73 7.06 -4.19
CA ARG A 57 12.59 6.35 -5.14
C ARG A 57 14.04 6.52 -4.76
N SER A 58 14.86 5.55 -5.14
CA SER A 58 16.30 5.61 -5.00
C SER A 58 16.88 6.64 -5.97
N ASN A 59 17.90 7.35 -5.52
CA ASN A 59 18.73 8.21 -6.33
C ASN A 59 20.20 7.93 -5.98
N ILE A 60 20.97 7.48 -6.96
CA ILE A 60 22.39 7.13 -6.77
C ILE A 60 23.27 8.33 -6.40
N PHE A 61 22.75 9.55 -6.55
CA PHE A 61 23.44 10.80 -6.20
C PHE A 61 22.94 11.42 -4.90
N ASP A 62 21.96 10.80 -4.22
CA ASP A 62 21.39 11.29 -2.95
C ASP A 62 21.18 10.12 -1.99
N ASP A 63 22.08 10.01 -1.01
CA ASP A 63 22.09 8.95 0.00
C ASP A 63 20.93 9.03 1.01
N LYS A 64 20.16 10.12 1.00
CA LYS A 64 18.95 10.28 1.82
C LYS A 64 17.71 9.64 1.21
N THR A 65 17.87 8.99 0.05
CA THR A 65 16.81 8.24 -0.62
C THR A 65 16.80 6.77 -0.22
N ILE A 66 15.80 6.02 -0.69
CA ILE A 66 15.74 4.58 -0.44
C ILE A 66 16.86 3.84 -1.18
N SER A 67 17.33 2.73 -0.61
CA SER A 67 18.47 1.96 -1.16
C SER A 67 18.17 1.24 -2.49
N GLY A 68 16.90 1.10 -2.86
CA GLY A 68 16.48 0.50 -4.13
C GLY A 68 14.99 0.73 -4.40
N ASN A 69 14.57 0.58 -5.66
CA ASN A 69 13.18 0.83 -6.07
C ASN A 69 12.27 -0.40 -5.90
N ARG A 70 12.81 -1.61 -5.91
CA ARG A 70 12.03 -2.82 -5.65
C ARG A 70 11.95 -3.09 -4.14
N VAL A 71 10.76 -2.97 -3.59
CA VAL A 71 10.50 -3.06 -2.14
C VAL A 71 9.52 -4.21 -1.86
N TRP A 72 9.92 -5.16 -1.01
CA TRP A 72 9.17 -6.37 -0.61
C TRP A 72 8.66 -6.28 0.83
#